data_AF-A0A356KJI8-F1
#
_entry.id   AF-A0A356KJI8-F1
#
_cell.length_a   1.000
_cell.length_b   1.000
_cell.length_c   1.000
_cell.angle_alpha   90.00
_cell.angle_beta   90.00
_cell.angle_gamma   90.00
#
_symmetry.space_group_name_H-M   'P 1'
#
loop_
_entity.id
_entity.type
_entity.pdbx_description
1 polymer ?
#
loop_
_entity_poly.entity_id
_entity_poly.type
_entity_poly.pdbx_seq_one_letter_code
_entity_poly.pdbx_strand_id
1 'polypeptide(L)'
;AFRYFRHPLYAAFLLFFNFGLALYLDNWLYVIWALAQHPVWHLNIRGEEALMRTAFPGEYEEYCKTTGRFFPKLPRPAGGQ
;
A
#
# COMPACT_ATOMS: atom_id res chain seq x y z
N ALA A 1 5.53 -7.60 8.47
CA ALA A 1 5.07 -6.86 7.27
C ALA A 1 4.28 -5.60 7.63
N PHE A 2 3.19 -5.73 8.40
CA PHE A 2 2.34 -4.59 8.81
C PHE A 2 3.10 -3.45 9.53
N ARG A 3 4.11 -3.78 10.33
CA ARG A 3 5.01 -2.80 10.98
C ARG A 3 5.74 -1.84 10.02
N TYR A 4 5.83 -2.15 8.73
CA TYR A 4 6.52 -1.33 7.72
C TYR A 4 5.59 -0.84 6.60
N PHE A 5 4.56 -1.61 6.27
CA PHE A 5 3.59 -1.33 5.22
C PHE A 5 2.18 -1.42 5.76
N ARG A 6 1.34 -0.40 5.55
CA ARG A 6 -0.07 -0.48 5.95
C ARG A 6 -0.84 -1.58 5.22
N HIS A 7 -0.50 -1.81 3.96
CA HIS A 7 -1.19 -2.75 3.08
C HIS A 7 -0.19 -3.67 2.35
N PRO A 8 0.47 -4.61 3.06
CA PRO A 8 1.49 -5.48 2.46
C PRO A 8 0.90 -6.40 1.38
N LEU A 9 -0.36 -6.80 1.51
CA LEU A 9 -1.07 -7.60 0.50
C LEU A 9 -1.22 -6.82 -0.82
N TYR A 10 -1.57 -5.53 -0.73
CA TYR A 10 -1.76 -4.66 -1.89
C TYR A 10 -0.43 -4.39 -2.59
N ALA A 11 0.64 -4.18 -1.82
CA ALA A 11 1.99 -4.06 -2.36
C ALA A 11 2.40 -5.33 -3.13
N ALA A 12 2.14 -6.52 -2.57
CA ALA A 12 2.41 -7.78 -3.25
C ALA A 12 1.54 -7.95 -4.52
N PHE A 13 0.26 -7.58 -4.47
CA PHE A 13 -0.64 -7.72 -5.63
C PHE A 13 -0.27 -6.78 -6.79
N LEU A 14 0.13 -5.55 -6.47
CA LEU A 14 0.54 -4.56 -7.45
C LEU A 14 1.94 -4.83 -8.02
N LEU A 15 2.89 -5.33 -7.21
CA LEU A 15 4.27 -5.57 -7.64
C LEU A 15 4.52 -6.97 -8.19
N PHE A 16 4.01 -8.02 -7.53
CA PHE A 16 4.27 -9.40 -7.95
C PHE A 16 3.22 -9.91 -8.91
N PHE A 17 1.94 -9.70 -8.59
CA PHE A 17 0.86 -10.30 -9.38
C PHE A 17 0.71 -9.61 -10.73
N ASN A 18 0.69 -8.28 -10.77
CA ASN A 18 0.55 -7.55 -12.03
C ASN A 18 1.77 -7.70 -12.95
N PHE A 19 2.98 -7.64 -12.39
CA PHE A 19 4.21 -7.77 -13.17
C PHE A 19 4.46 -9.21 -13.63
N GLY A 20 4.19 -10.19 -12.75
CA GLY A 20 4.28 -11.60 -13.08
C GLY A 20 3.26 -12.01 -14.14
N LEU A 21 2.03 -11.49 -14.07
CA LEU A 21 0.98 -11.76 -15.05
C LEU A 21 1.27 -11.11 -16.41
N ALA A 22 1.82 -9.89 -16.42
CA ALA A 22 2.23 -9.22 -17.65
C ALA A 22 3.38 -9.95 -18.36
N LEU A 23 4.38 -10.44 -17.60
CA LEU A 23 5.48 -11.26 -18.14
C LEU A 23 5.00 -12.63 -18.61
N TYR A 24 4.06 -13.26 -17.89
CA TYR A 24 3.55 -14.58 -18.24
C TYR A 24 2.73 -14.59 -19.55
N LEU A 25 1.99 -13.51 -19.81
CA LEU A 25 1.08 -13.42 -20.97
C LEU A 25 1.68 -12.70 -22.18
N ASP A 26 2.88 -12.12 -22.05
CA ASP A 26 3.60 -11.36 -23.08
C ASP A 26 2.72 -10.37 -23.87
N ASN A 27 1.78 -9.73 -23.15
CA ASN A 27 0.74 -8.94 -23.78
C ASN A 27 0.58 -7.58 -23.09
N TRP A 28 0.80 -6.53 -23.88
CA TRP A 28 0.69 -5.13 -23.46
C TRP A 28 -0.68 -4.76 -22.87
N LEU A 29 -1.74 -5.50 -23.19
CA LEU A 29 -3.07 -5.30 -22.60
C LEU A 29 -3.05 -5.46 -21.07
N TYR A 30 -2.22 -6.36 -20.54
CA TYR A 30 -2.09 -6.56 -19.09
C TYR A 30 -1.30 -5.43 -18.41
N VAL A 31 -0.42 -4.75 -19.14
CA VAL A 31 0.24 -3.54 -18.64
C VAL A 31 -0.79 -2.42 -18.48
N ILE A 32 -1.68 -2.25 -19.44
CA ILE A 32 -2.79 -1.28 -19.36
C ILE A 32 -3.76 -1.67 -18.23
N TRP A 33 -4.07 -2.95 -18.09
CA TRP A 33 -4.90 -3.46 -16.98
C TRP A 33 -4.29 -3.15 -15.62
N ALA A 34 -2.99 -3.38 -15.45
CA ALA A 34 -2.27 -3.05 -14.22
C ALA A 34 -2.37 -1.56 -13.88
N LEU A 35 -2.18 -0.69 -14.88
CA LEU A 35 -2.34 0.75 -14.71
C LEU A 35 -3.79 1.15 -14.38
N ALA A 36 -4.78 0.48 -14.98
CA ALA A 36 -6.19 0.71 -14.70
C ALA A 36 -6.60 0.28 -13.27
N GLN A 37 -5.92 -0.71 -12.69
CA GLN A 37 -6.20 -1.14 -11.31
C GLN A 37 -5.71 -0.15 -10.25
N HIS A 38 -4.70 0.69 -10.53
CA HIS A 38 -4.17 1.66 -9.58
C HIS A 38 -5.26 2.54 -8.91
N PRO A 39 -6.13 3.25 -9.65
CA PRO A 39 -7.18 4.08 -9.04
C PRO A 39 -8.17 3.27 -8.19
N VAL A 40 -8.51 2.04 -8.60
CA VAL A 40 -9.41 1.16 -7.84
C VAL A 40 -8.79 0.80 -6.49
N TRP A 41 -7.51 0.46 -6.47
CA TRP A 41 -6.78 0.17 -5.25
C TRP A 41 -6.67 1.39 -4.33
N HIS A 42 -6.47 2.59 -4.89
CA HIS A 42 -6.48 3.83 -4.11
C HIS A 42 -7.83 4.09 -3.43
N LEU A 43 -8.95 3.79 -4.10
CA LEU A 43 -10.28 3.92 -3.51
C LEU A 43 -10.51 2.88 -2.40
N ASN A 44 -10.13 1.62 -2.63
CA ASN A 44 -10.24 0.57 -1.62
C ASN A 44 -9.46 0.90 -0.36
N ILE A 45 -8.18 1.31 -0.51
CA ILE A 45 -7.33 1.71 0.61
C ILE A 45 -7.97 2.87 1.38
N ARG A 46 -8.53 3.89 0.70
CA ARG A 46 -9.19 5.00 1.40
C ARG A 46 -10.39 4.53 2.22
N GLY A 47 -11.19 3.60 1.70
CA GLY A 47 -12.30 3.00 2.44
C GLY A 47 -11.84 2.20 3.66
N GLU A 48 -10.80 1.37 3.48
CA GLU A 48 -10.23 0.55 4.54
C GLU A 48 -9.57 1.40 5.64
N GLU A 49 -8.81 2.45 5.26
CA GLU A 49 -8.24 3.41 6.22
C GLU A 49 -9.35 4.17 6.96
N ALA A 50 -10.46 4.52 6.31
CA ALA A 50 -11.59 5.17 6.96
C ALA A 50 -12.25 4.23 7.98
N LEU A 51 -12.49 2.97 7.61
CA LEU A 51 -13.04 1.96 8.51
C LEU A 51 -12.12 1.74 9.73
N MET A 52 -10.81 1.64 9.52
CA MET A 52 -9.81 1.51 10.59
C MET A 52 -9.77 2.72 11.51
N ARG A 53 -9.92 3.95 11.00
CA ARG A 53 -10.05 5.16 11.82
C ARG A 53 -11.30 5.12 12.70
N THR A 54 -12.40 4.61 12.18
CA THR A 54 -13.66 4.49 12.92
C THR A 54 -13.60 3.36 13.96
N ALA A 55 -12.97 2.24 13.63
CA ALA A 55 -12.84 1.08 14.52
C ALA A 55 -11.78 1.29 15.63
N PHE A 56 -10.70 2.01 15.33
CA PHE A 56 -9.57 2.26 16.24
C PHE A 56 -9.22 3.76 16.28
N PRO A 57 -10.08 4.59 16.88
CA PRO A 57 -9.82 6.02 17.01
C PRO A 57 -8.55 6.28 17.83
N GLY A 58 -7.68 7.16 17.37
CA GLY A 58 -6.41 7.49 18.03
C GLY A 58 -5.27 6.51 17.73
N GLU A 59 -5.46 5.21 17.98
CA GLU A 59 -4.43 4.18 17.75
C GLU A 59 -4.04 4.08 16.27
N TYR A 60 -5.03 4.09 15.36
CA TYR A 60 -4.75 4.02 13.93
C TYR A 60 -3.99 5.25 13.41
N GLU A 61 -4.24 6.40 14.02
CA GLU A 61 -3.59 7.66 13.66
C GLU A 61 -2.12 7.68 14.08
N GLU A 62 -1.84 7.12 15.26
CA GLU A 62 -0.49 6.93 15.78
C GLU A 62 0.28 5.87 14.99
N TYR A 63 -0.39 4.79 14.60
CA TYR A 63 0.13 3.79 13.68
C TYR A 63 0.46 4.39 12.29
N CYS A 64 -0.40 5.29 11.77
CA CYS A 64 -0.15 6.00 10.52
C CYS A 64 1.08 6.94 10.59
N LYS A 65 1.47 7.41 11.77
CA LYS A 65 2.67 8.25 11.93
C LYS A 65 3.94 7.45 11.69
N THR A 66 3.99 6.21 12.17
CA THR A 66 5.17 5.33 12.12
C THR A 66 5.23 4.48 10.86
N THR A 67 4.09 4.11 10.26
CA THR A 67 4.04 3.31 9.03
C THR A 67 3.74 4.16 7.79
N GLY A 68 4.37 3.83 6.66
CA GLY A 68 4.07 4.44 5.38
C GLY A 68 3.01 3.65 4.60
N ARG A 69 2.30 4.34 3.69
CA ARG A 69 1.14 3.77 2.98
C ARG A 69 1.57 2.73 1.94
N PHE A 70 2.60 3.03 1.14
CA PHE A 70 3.17 2.14 0.11
C PHE A 70 4.67 1.89 0.27
N PHE A 71 5.40 2.86 0.83
CA PHE A 71 6.84 2.76 1.11
C PHE A 71 7.06 2.90 2.61
N PRO A 72 8.04 2.19 3.21
CA PRO A 72 8.36 2.35 4.61
C PRO A 72 8.81 3.80 4.86
N LYS A 73 8.25 4.45 5.89
CA LYS A 73 8.79 5.74 6.36
C LYS A 73 10.16 5.45 6.97
N LEU A 74 11.21 6.12 6.47
CA LEU A 74 12.52 6.07 7.10
C LEU A 74 12.35 6.52 8.57
N PRO A 75 12.87 5.77 9.55
CA PRO A 75 12.92 6.27 10.92
C PRO A 75 13.69 7.59 10.88
N ARG A 76 13.06 8.67 11.36
CA ARG A 76 13.75 9.95 11.54
C ARG A 76 14.99 9.65 12.37
N PRO A 77 16.22 9.99 11.92
CA PRO A 77 17.40 9.81 12.74
C PRO A 77 17.13 10.52 14.06
N ALA A 78 17.27 9.81 15.17
CA ALA A 78 17.17 10.41 16.49
C ALA A 78 18.14 11.59 16.51
N GLY A 79 17.63 12.79 16.80
CA GLY A 79 18.41 14.01 16.73
C GLY A 79 19.68 13.87 17.55
N GLY A 80 20.82 14.24 16.95
CA GLY A 80 22.01 14.58 17.71
C GLY A 80 21.69 15.83 18.55
N GLN A 81 21.71 15.66 19.86
CA GLN A 81 22.04 16.76 20.78
C GLN A 81 23.56 16.96 20.76
#